data_AF-A0A7C4GTP9-F1
#
_entry.id   AF-A0A7C4GTP9-F1
#
_cell.length_a   1.000
_cell.length_b   1.000
_cell.length_c   1.000
_cell.angle_alpha   90.00
_cell.angle_beta   90.00
_cell.angle_gamma   90.00
#
_symmetry.space_group_name_H-M   'P 1'
#
loop_
_entity.id
_entity.type
_entity.pdbx_description
1 polymer ?
#
loop_
_entity_poly.entity_id
_entity_poly.type
_entity_poly.pdbx_seq_one_letter_code
_entity_poly.pdbx_strand_id
1 'polypeptide(L)'
;MSMENPYEKYFLLENPFPIVPIPEEQPEIFGANQNALERIIWQLNKVAKTNRPIHIVLVGPYGSGKTHLLRYLASQINRVIKGGLGAYVPHPGPDFISIYRRFVDNIGYERLKQLAKAVDERKLKETIIYHDFVTALANLNDNNKTLEAWRWLTANTLTLEERRSLRVATSIEHEEDALNAFSALLKFLRSTGFKLICMLIDEFEEINSLVPLQKRRLFNDLRHLIDLNVSNFSLIIACTPHGWETIYEENAALVRRFSSNVVFLEPLEENGAAELISSYLNKYRIHSKSFKAFLANNGYDNELSETYPFTKDAIKELCILSKGNTGEILKYSGIAIEMGLKEGHGILDGELVRNLVAKYYGKFVEDAAE
;
A
#
# COMPACT_ATOMS: atom_id res chain seq x y z
N MET A 1 -13.69 -28.10 -27.82
CA MET A 1 -14.80 -27.81 -26.89
C MET A 1 -14.40 -26.56 -26.12
N SER A 2 -15.07 -25.43 -26.36
CA SER A 2 -14.90 -24.28 -25.48
C SER A 2 -15.36 -24.70 -24.09
N MET A 3 -14.45 -24.72 -23.12
CA MET A 3 -14.85 -24.90 -21.72
C MET A 3 -15.78 -23.73 -21.39
N GLU A 4 -17.07 -24.00 -21.21
CA GLU A 4 -18.00 -23.00 -20.68
C GLU A 4 -17.48 -22.53 -19.33
N ASN A 5 -17.49 -21.22 -19.13
CA ASN A 5 -17.00 -20.61 -17.91
C ASN A 5 -17.95 -20.98 -16.75
N PRO A 6 -17.52 -21.79 -15.76
CA PRO A 6 -18.41 -22.24 -14.70
C PRO A 6 -18.94 -21.08 -13.83
N TYR A 7 -18.24 -19.94 -13.79
CA TYR A 7 -18.61 -18.75 -13.03
C TYR A 7 -19.77 -17.96 -13.66
N GLU A 8 -20.13 -18.24 -14.93
CA GLU A 8 -21.29 -17.60 -15.58
C GLU A 8 -22.59 -17.86 -14.85
N LYS A 9 -22.69 -18.97 -14.10
CA LYS A 9 -23.83 -19.26 -13.22
C LYS A 9 -24.08 -18.15 -12.19
N TYR A 10 -23.01 -17.49 -11.75
CA TYR A 10 -23.08 -16.33 -10.84
C TYR A 10 -22.95 -14.99 -11.58
N PHE A 11 -23.01 -15.00 -12.92
CA PHE A 11 -22.77 -13.85 -13.78
C PHE A 11 -21.39 -13.23 -13.55
N LEU A 12 -20.38 -14.05 -13.34
CA LEU A 12 -19.00 -13.64 -13.09
C LEU A 12 -18.07 -14.16 -14.19
N LEU A 13 -17.03 -13.38 -14.50
CA LEU A 13 -15.98 -13.77 -15.46
C LEU A 13 -15.03 -14.83 -14.86
N GLU A 14 -14.75 -14.76 -13.57
CA GLU A 14 -13.92 -15.70 -12.82
C GLU A 14 -14.23 -15.58 -11.33
N ASN A 15 -13.50 -16.31 -10.46
CA ASN A 15 -13.58 -16.08 -9.02
C ASN A 15 -13.01 -14.68 -8.70
N PRO A 16 -13.82 -13.72 -8.22
CA PRO A 16 -13.35 -12.37 -8.01
C PRO A 16 -12.46 -12.26 -6.77
N PHE A 17 -12.51 -13.23 -5.85
CA PHE A 17 -11.85 -13.11 -4.57
C PHE A 17 -10.50 -13.85 -4.54
N PRO A 18 -9.44 -13.21 -4.01
CA PRO A 18 -8.18 -13.88 -3.83
C PRO A 18 -8.26 -14.87 -2.66
N ILE A 19 -8.01 -16.17 -2.91
CA ILE A 19 -7.92 -17.18 -1.84
C ILE A 19 -6.74 -16.88 -0.91
N VAL A 20 -5.64 -16.35 -1.48
CA VAL A 20 -4.52 -15.80 -0.72
C VAL A 20 -4.55 -14.28 -0.90
N PRO A 21 -4.94 -13.50 0.12
CA PRO A 21 -5.15 -12.06 0.00
C PRO A 21 -3.81 -11.30 -0.07
N ILE A 22 -3.06 -11.50 -1.15
CA ILE A 22 -1.84 -10.76 -1.46
C ILE A 22 -2.25 -9.53 -2.28
N PRO A 23 -2.01 -8.31 -1.78
CA PRO A 23 -2.37 -7.12 -2.53
C PRO A 23 -1.56 -6.99 -3.81
N GLU A 24 -2.24 -6.62 -4.90
CA GLU A 24 -1.61 -6.22 -6.16
C GLU A 24 -0.69 -5.02 -5.95
N GLU A 25 0.32 -4.83 -6.81
CA GLU A 25 1.22 -3.68 -6.71
C GLU A 25 0.50 -2.33 -6.87
N GLN A 26 -0.48 -2.28 -7.76
CA GLN A 26 -1.33 -1.12 -8.02
C GLN A 26 -2.80 -1.54 -7.98
N PRO A 27 -3.38 -1.70 -6.78
CA PRO A 27 -4.74 -2.21 -6.66
C PRO A 27 -5.74 -1.23 -7.29
N GLU A 28 -6.68 -1.79 -8.04
CA GLU A 28 -7.77 -1.03 -8.68
C GLU A 28 -9.06 -1.04 -7.85
N ILE A 29 -9.25 -2.07 -7.03
CA ILE A 29 -10.41 -2.22 -6.16
C ILE A 29 -10.04 -1.67 -4.78
N PHE A 30 -10.97 -0.96 -4.15
CA PHE A 30 -10.90 -0.64 -2.74
C PHE A 30 -12.31 -0.57 -2.17
N GLY A 31 -12.62 -1.43 -1.20
CA GLY A 31 -13.98 -1.54 -0.63
C GLY A 31 -14.01 -1.74 0.88
N ALA A 32 -12.92 -1.46 1.58
CA ALA A 32 -12.85 -1.61 3.04
C ALA A 32 -12.32 -0.33 3.67
N ASN A 33 -12.84 0.06 4.84
CA ASN A 33 -12.37 1.24 5.58
C ASN A 33 -12.42 2.55 4.76
N GLN A 34 -13.50 2.76 4.01
CA GLN A 34 -13.67 3.92 3.12
C GLN A 34 -13.50 5.26 3.85
N ASN A 35 -14.06 5.37 5.06
CA ASN A 35 -13.90 6.55 5.91
C ASN A 35 -12.42 6.89 6.22
N ALA A 36 -11.60 5.87 6.46
CA ALA A 36 -10.17 6.04 6.69
C ALA A 36 -9.46 6.54 5.42
N LEU A 37 -9.76 5.92 4.27
CA LEU A 37 -9.23 6.33 2.97
C LEU A 37 -9.58 7.80 2.66
N GLU A 38 -10.86 8.17 2.75
CA GLU A 38 -11.34 9.52 2.44
C GLU A 38 -10.70 10.57 3.35
N ARG A 39 -10.59 10.28 4.65
CA ARG A 39 -9.91 11.13 5.62
C ARG A 39 -8.45 11.35 5.23
N ILE A 40 -7.71 10.27 4.91
CA ILE A 40 -6.30 10.35 4.53
C ILE A 40 -6.14 11.14 3.23
N ILE A 41 -6.93 10.86 2.20
CA ILE A 41 -6.89 11.57 0.91
C ILE A 41 -7.19 13.06 1.11
N TRP A 42 -8.17 13.41 1.94
CA TRP A 42 -8.48 14.81 2.25
C TRP A 42 -7.30 15.51 2.92
N GLN A 43 -6.64 14.85 3.87
CA GLN A 43 -5.44 15.38 4.53
C GLN A 43 -4.29 15.59 3.52
N LEU A 44 -4.01 14.60 2.67
CA LEU A 44 -2.97 14.68 1.64
C LEU A 44 -3.23 15.80 0.62
N ASN A 45 -4.49 16.00 0.21
CA ASN A 45 -4.87 17.11 -0.65
C ASN A 45 -4.62 18.49 0.00
N LYS A 46 -4.75 18.59 1.32
CA LYS A 46 -4.37 19.81 2.06
C LYS A 46 -2.87 20.05 2.06
N VAL A 47 -2.05 19.00 2.19
CA VAL A 47 -0.59 19.12 2.10
C VAL A 47 -0.21 19.71 0.74
N ALA A 48 -0.74 19.17 -0.35
CA ALA A 48 -0.45 19.64 -1.70
C ALA A 48 -0.83 21.12 -1.96
N LYS A 49 -1.76 21.67 -1.17
CA LYS A 49 -2.21 23.08 -1.26
C LYS A 49 -1.47 24.01 -0.29
N THR A 50 -1.11 23.52 0.89
CA THR A 50 -0.59 24.35 2.00
C THR A 50 0.91 24.19 2.24
N ASN A 51 1.55 23.20 1.60
CA ASN A 51 2.93 22.79 1.82
C ASN A 51 3.25 22.34 3.25
N ARG A 52 2.23 22.16 4.10
CA ARG A 52 2.38 21.67 5.47
C ARG A 52 2.30 20.14 5.47
N PRO A 53 3.37 19.44 5.85
CA PRO A 53 3.40 17.98 5.80
C PRO A 53 2.42 17.37 6.81
N ILE A 54 2.01 16.14 6.52
CA ILE A 54 1.28 15.33 7.48
C ILE A 54 1.96 13.97 7.61
N HIS A 55 2.06 13.49 8.84
CA HIS A 55 2.57 12.16 9.14
C HIS A 55 1.44 11.35 9.78
N ILE A 56 1.18 10.16 9.23
CA ILE A 56 0.04 9.32 9.56
C ILE A 56 0.53 7.94 9.99
N VAL A 57 -0.12 7.37 10.99
CA VAL A 57 0.11 5.99 11.42
C VAL A 57 -1.15 5.19 11.16
N LEU A 58 -1.03 4.12 10.40
CA LEU A 58 -2.08 3.17 10.12
C LEU A 58 -1.91 1.94 11.02
N VAL A 59 -2.82 1.76 11.97
CA VAL A 59 -2.72 0.70 12.97
C VAL A 59 -3.82 -0.33 12.73
N GLY A 60 -3.46 -1.61 12.62
CA GLY A 60 -4.46 -2.67 12.45
C GLY A 60 -3.85 -4.07 12.52
N PRO A 61 -4.63 -5.10 12.90
CA PRO A 61 -4.13 -6.47 12.99
C PRO A 61 -3.70 -7.03 11.63
N TYR A 62 -3.06 -8.21 11.63
CA TYR A 62 -2.74 -8.91 10.39
C TYR A 62 -4.02 -9.20 9.58
N GLY A 63 -3.99 -9.03 8.27
CA GLY A 63 -5.17 -9.22 7.41
C GLY A 63 -6.19 -8.06 7.42
N SER A 64 -6.00 -6.98 8.18
CA SER A 64 -6.92 -5.83 8.21
C SER A 64 -6.89 -4.94 6.96
N GLY A 65 -6.12 -5.29 5.94
CA GLY A 65 -5.98 -4.51 4.70
C GLY A 65 -4.98 -3.36 4.74
N LYS A 66 -4.06 -3.28 5.72
CA LYS A 66 -3.02 -2.23 5.80
C LYS A 66 -2.21 -2.08 4.52
N THR A 67 -1.57 -3.16 4.07
CA THR A 67 -0.77 -3.22 2.85
C THR A 67 -1.58 -2.80 1.62
N HIS A 68 -2.81 -3.30 1.52
CA HIS A 68 -3.73 -2.96 0.44
C HIS A 68 -4.08 -1.46 0.43
N LEU A 69 -4.40 -0.87 1.59
CA LEU A 69 -4.66 0.56 1.72
C LEU A 69 -3.42 1.40 1.39
N LEU A 70 -2.22 1.03 1.85
CA LEU A 70 -0.99 1.76 1.51
C LEU A 70 -0.73 1.74 -0.01
N ARG A 71 -0.84 0.59 -0.66
CA ARG A 71 -0.64 0.48 -2.11
C ARG A 71 -1.71 1.26 -2.89
N TYR A 72 -2.96 1.18 -2.45
CA TYR A 72 -4.04 1.96 -3.04
C TYR A 72 -3.80 3.47 -2.87
N LEU A 73 -3.40 3.93 -1.69
CA LEU A 73 -3.01 5.33 -1.45
C LEU A 73 -1.86 5.77 -2.34
N ALA A 74 -0.80 4.95 -2.48
CA ALA A 74 0.32 5.26 -3.37
C ALA A 74 -0.17 5.43 -4.83
N SER A 75 -1.05 4.55 -5.31
CA SER A 75 -1.68 4.64 -6.62
C SER A 75 -2.52 5.93 -6.76
N GLN A 76 -3.38 6.23 -5.78
CA GLN A 76 -4.23 7.43 -5.75
C GLN A 76 -3.42 8.72 -5.72
N ILE A 77 -2.34 8.78 -4.93
CA ILE A 77 -1.44 9.94 -4.88
C ILE A 77 -0.82 10.20 -6.25
N ASN A 78 -0.36 9.15 -6.94
CA ASN A 78 0.29 9.29 -8.24
C ASN A 78 -0.71 9.59 -9.38
N ARG A 79 -1.94 9.07 -9.32
CA ARG A 79 -2.95 9.19 -10.40
C ARG A 79 -3.85 10.42 -10.25
N VAL A 80 -4.27 10.75 -9.03
CA VAL A 80 -5.36 11.72 -8.79
C VAL A 80 -4.86 13.03 -8.20
N ILE A 81 -3.87 12.99 -7.29
CA ILE A 81 -3.35 14.20 -6.66
C ILE A 81 -2.41 14.91 -7.62
N LYS A 82 -2.82 16.09 -8.11
CA LYS A 82 -2.01 16.91 -9.02
C LYS A 82 -0.67 17.29 -8.37
N GLY A 83 0.43 16.82 -8.97
CA GLY A 83 1.77 17.03 -8.42
C GLY A 83 2.07 16.15 -7.20
N GLY A 84 1.35 15.03 -7.04
CA GLY A 84 1.63 14.00 -6.04
C GLY A 84 2.65 12.98 -6.53
N LEU A 85 3.51 12.53 -5.62
CA LEU A 85 4.37 11.38 -5.76
C LEU A 85 4.19 10.51 -4.52
N GLY A 86 3.62 9.31 -4.70
CA GLY A 86 3.52 8.30 -3.65
C GLY A 86 4.55 7.21 -3.91
N ALA A 87 5.39 6.90 -2.93
CA ALA A 87 6.35 5.82 -3.02
C ALA A 87 6.17 4.83 -1.87
N TYR A 88 5.97 3.56 -2.23
CA TYR A 88 5.74 2.46 -1.31
C TYR A 88 7.06 1.78 -0.91
N VAL A 89 7.25 1.60 0.39
CA VAL A 89 8.39 0.92 1.00
C VAL A 89 7.84 -0.29 1.76
N PRO A 90 8.12 -1.54 1.31
CA PRO A 90 7.48 -2.73 1.88
C PRO A 90 7.77 -2.96 3.37
N HIS A 91 8.96 -2.60 3.81
CA HIS A 91 9.38 -2.70 5.20
C HIS A 91 10.61 -1.79 5.41
N PRO A 92 10.86 -1.30 6.64
CA PRO A 92 11.90 -0.30 6.88
C PRO A 92 13.33 -0.86 6.75
N GLY A 93 13.53 -2.16 7.02
CA GLY A 93 14.87 -2.75 7.07
C GLY A 93 15.68 -2.30 8.30
N PRO A 94 16.99 -2.61 8.34
CA PRO A 94 17.82 -2.44 9.53
C PRO A 94 18.34 -1.01 9.77
N ASP A 95 18.32 -0.15 8.75
CA ASP A 95 18.92 1.17 8.76
C ASP A 95 18.22 2.14 7.79
N PHE A 96 18.57 3.43 7.88
CA PHE A 96 17.98 4.45 7.02
C PHE A 96 18.40 4.30 5.54
N ILE A 97 19.57 3.73 5.26
CA ILE A 97 20.05 3.45 3.89
C ILE A 97 19.10 2.49 3.18
N SER A 98 18.58 1.49 3.91
CA SER A 98 17.61 0.52 3.40
C SER A 98 16.28 1.19 3.02
N ILE A 99 15.78 2.11 3.85
CA ILE A 99 14.59 2.91 3.54
C ILE A 99 14.83 3.79 2.30
N TYR A 100 15.96 4.50 2.27
CA TYR A 100 16.37 5.35 1.17
C TYR A 100 16.39 4.59 -0.16
N ARG A 101 17.09 3.45 -0.20
CA ARG A 101 17.21 2.60 -1.38
C ARG A 101 15.85 2.17 -1.89
N ARG A 102 15.00 1.62 -1.02
CA ARG A 102 13.65 1.16 -1.38
C ARG A 102 12.77 2.29 -1.91
N PHE A 103 12.90 3.48 -1.33
CA PHE A 103 12.18 4.65 -1.82
C PHE A 103 12.62 5.06 -3.22
N VAL A 104 13.92 5.13 -3.49
CA VAL A 104 14.48 5.46 -4.81
C VAL A 104 14.08 4.40 -5.84
N ASP A 105 14.22 3.12 -5.48
CA ASP A 105 13.82 1.98 -6.31
C ASP A 105 12.32 2.04 -6.66
N ASN A 106 11.47 2.40 -5.69
CA ASN A 106 10.02 2.51 -5.93
C ASN A 106 9.63 3.69 -6.84
N ILE A 107 10.37 4.81 -6.81
CA ILE A 107 10.18 5.88 -7.81
C ILE A 107 10.50 5.34 -9.21
N GLY A 108 11.53 4.51 -9.32
CA GLY A 108 11.91 3.78 -10.52
C GLY A 108 12.91 4.52 -11.41
N TYR A 109 13.80 3.74 -12.03
CA TYR A 109 14.86 4.21 -12.90
C TYR A 109 14.33 5.10 -14.05
N GLU A 110 13.36 4.61 -14.81
CA GLU A 110 12.85 5.33 -16.00
C GLU A 110 12.21 6.67 -15.63
N ARG A 111 11.47 6.71 -14.52
CA ARG A 111 10.83 7.94 -14.03
C ARG A 111 11.88 8.95 -13.58
N LEU A 112 12.87 8.54 -12.79
CA LEU A 112 13.94 9.43 -12.35
C LEU A 112 14.80 9.94 -13.52
N LYS A 113 15.13 9.07 -14.48
CA LYS A 113 15.84 9.45 -15.70
C LYS A 113 15.06 10.49 -16.50
N GLN A 114 13.76 10.28 -16.71
CA GLN A 114 12.90 11.23 -17.41
C GLN A 114 12.83 12.59 -16.69
N LEU A 115 12.66 12.59 -15.37
CA LEU A 115 12.65 13.81 -14.57
C LEU A 115 14.00 14.54 -14.63
N ALA A 116 15.11 13.80 -14.59
CA ALA A 116 16.46 14.37 -14.67
C ALA A 116 16.70 15.09 -16.00
N LYS A 117 16.12 14.62 -17.11
CA LYS A 117 16.22 15.30 -18.42
C LYS A 117 15.56 16.68 -18.44
N ALA A 118 14.53 16.88 -17.60
CA ALA A 118 13.73 18.09 -17.61
C ALA A 118 14.37 19.25 -16.84
N VAL A 119 15.50 19.03 -16.15
CA VAL A 119 16.10 20.01 -15.25
C VAL A 119 17.54 20.34 -15.63
N ASP A 120 17.89 21.62 -15.50
CA ASP A 120 19.25 22.11 -15.71
C ASP A 120 20.14 21.78 -14.49
N GLU A 121 21.23 21.04 -14.73
CA GLU A 121 22.21 20.65 -13.73
C GLU A 121 22.78 21.84 -12.96
N ARG A 122 23.04 22.98 -13.64
CA ARG A 122 23.63 24.17 -13.01
C ARG A 122 22.67 24.76 -11.97
N LYS A 123 21.39 24.87 -12.32
CA LYS A 123 20.34 25.33 -11.40
C LYS A 123 20.14 24.38 -10.22
N LEU A 124 20.28 23.07 -10.43
CA LEU A 124 20.24 22.11 -9.34
C LEU A 124 21.41 22.30 -8.37
N LYS A 125 22.63 22.51 -8.88
CA LYS A 125 23.82 22.75 -8.06
C LYS A 125 23.72 24.04 -7.23
N GLU A 126 22.96 25.04 -7.68
CA GLU A 126 22.67 26.25 -6.89
C GLU A 126 21.75 25.98 -5.69
N THR A 127 20.89 24.96 -5.76
CA THR A 127 19.86 24.68 -4.74
C THR A 127 20.20 23.48 -3.82
N ILE A 128 20.94 22.52 -4.37
CA ILE A 128 21.29 21.25 -3.73
C ILE A 128 22.76 21.27 -3.31
N ILE A 129 23.00 21.21 -2.00
CA ILE A 129 24.33 21.22 -1.39
C ILE A 129 25.09 19.92 -1.67
N TYR A 130 24.40 18.77 -1.67
CA TYR A 130 25.02 17.48 -1.94
C TYR A 130 25.28 17.30 -3.44
N HIS A 131 26.35 17.89 -3.94
CA HIS A 131 26.63 17.98 -5.37
C HIS A 131 26.87 16.64 -6.05
N ASP A 132 27.38 15.63 -5.33
CA ASP A 132 27.57 14.28 -5.87
C ASP A 132 26.22 13.66 -6.29
N PHE A 133 25.14 13.96 -5.56
CA PHE A 133 23.79 13.57 -5.95
C PHE A 133 23.38 14.20 -7.29
N VAL A 134 23.64 15.49 -7.48
CA VAL A 134 23.31 16.18 -8.73
C VAL A 134 24.13 15.62 -9.89
N THR A 135 25.41 15.33 -9.66
CA THR A 135 26.30 14.70 -10.66
C THR A 135 25.82 13.30 -11.03
N ALA A 136 25.49 12.45 -10.06
CA ALA A 136 24.94 11.12 -10.32
C ALA A 136 23.62 11.20 -11.10
N LEU A 137 22.72 12.10 -10.70
CA LEU A 137 21.44 12.35 -11.38
C LEU A 137 21.63 12.79 -12.83
N ALA A 138 22.58 13.70 -13.11
CA ALA A 138 22.85 14.16 -14.47
C ALA A 138 23.36 13.02 -15.37
N ASN A 139 24.20 12.13 -14.81
CA ASN A 139 24.74 10.96 -15.51
C ASN A 139 23.71 9.85 -15.78
N LEU A 140 22.48 9.91 -15.23
CA LEU A 140 21.39 9.01 -15.68
C LEU A 140 21.08 9.16 -17.17
N ASN A 141 21.41 10.33 -17.76
CA ASN A 141 21.20 10.62 -19.17
C ASN A 141 22.42 10.33 -20.06
N ASP A 142 23.55 9.96 -19.46
CA ASP A 142 24.73 9.48 -20.19
C ASP A 142 24.64 7.96 -20.35
N ASN A 143 24.50 7.50 -21.59
CA ASN A 143 24.37 6.08 -21.90
C ASN A 143 25.57 5.24 -21.42
N ASN A 144 26.75 5.85 -21.27
CA ASN A 144 27.96 5.13 -20.83
C ASN A 144 28.11 5.05 -19.31
N LYS A 145 27.29 5.81 -18.56
CA LYS A 145 27.43 5.94 -17.09
C LYS A 145 26.13 5.71 -16.33
N THR A 146 25.04 5.47 -17.06
CA THR A 146 23.71 5.42 -16.48
C THR A 146 23.55 4.28 -15.47
N LEU A 147 24.29 3.19 -15.60
CA LEU A 147 24.23 2.05 -14.69
C LEU A 147 24.90 2.39 -13.35
N GLU A 148 26.11 2.98 -13.41
CA GLU A 148 26.86 3.43 -12.24
C GLU A 148 26.13 4.58 -11.54
N ALA A 149 25.54 5.50 -12.32
CA ALA A 149 24.70 6.57 -11.81
C ALA A 149 23.50 6.03 -11.02
N TRP A 150 22.78 5.05 -11.59
CA TRP A 150 21.66 4.41 -10.91
C TRP A 150 22.10 3.69 -9.64
N ARG A 151 23.18 2.88 -9.72
CA ARG A 151 23.75 2.19 -8.57
C ARG A 151 24.15 3.15 -7.45
N TRP A 152 24.75 4.30 -7.78
CA TRP A 152 25.09 5.30 -6.77
C TRP A 152 23.84 5.88 -6.11
N LEU A 153 22.82 6.25 -6.91
CA LEU A 153 21.55 6.81 -6.41
C LEU A 153 20.73 5.82 -5.57
N THR A 154 20.92 4.51 -5.76
CA THR A 154 20.29 3.47 -4.93
C THR A 154 21.18 3.05 -3.74
N ALA A 155 22.25 3.78 -3.46
CA ALA A 155 23.22 3.47 -2.41
C ALA A 155 23.81 2.05 -2.55
N ASN A 156 24.05 1.58 -3.77
CA ASN A 156 24.83 0.38 -4.02
C ASN A 156 26.32 0.73 -4.01
N THR A 157 27.14 -0.22 -3.58
CA THR A 157 28.60 -0.03 -3.57
C THR A 157 29.14 0.12 -4.99
N LEU A 158 30.05 1.06 -5.16
CA LEU A 158 30.82 1.29 -6.38
C LEU A 158 32.31 1.19 -6.06
N THR A 159 33.06 0.61 -6.99
CA THR A 159 34.51 0.64 -6.96
C THR A 159 35.03 2.07 -7.09
N LEU A 160 36.30 2.29 -6.71
CA LEU A 160 36.95 3.59 -6.84
C LEU A 160 37.01 4.05 -8.32
N GLU A 161 37.18 3.11 -9.25
CA GLU A 161 37.23 3.39 -10.68
C GLU A 161 35.87 3.82 -11.23
N GLU A 162 34.79 3.10 -10.87
CA GLU A 162 33.41 3.47 -11.22
C GLU A 162 33.06 4.87 -10.68
N ARG A 163 33.40 5.18 -9.42
CA ARG A 163 33.16 6.52 -8.84
C ARG A 163 33.92 7.63 -9.56
N ARG A 164 35.20 7.40 -9.89
CA ARG A 164 36.01 8.34 -10.67
C ARG A 164 35.42 8.58 -12.06
N SER A 165 34.94 7.52 -12.72
CA SER A 165 34.26 7.61 -14.02
C SER A 165 32.97 8.44 -13.94
N LEU A 166 32.18 8.22 -12.88
CA LEU A 166 30.95 8.95 -12.60
C LEU A 166 31.19 10.41 -12.14
N ARG A 167 32.42 10.72 -11.69
CA ARG A 167 32.85 12.01 -11.13
C ARG A 167 32.18 12.35 -9.80
N VAL A 168 31.93 11.34 -8.98
CA VAL A 168 31.49 11.50 -7.59
C VAL A 168 32.66 11.21 -6.65
N ALA A 169 32.74 11.95 -5.55
CA ALA A 169 33.77 11.77 -4.54
C ALA A 169 33.33 10.77 -3.44
N THR A 170 32.06 10.78 -3.07
CA THR A 170 31.51 9.98 -1.96
C THR A 170 30.76 8.74 -2.44
N SER A 171 30.48 7.85 -1.50
CA SER A 171 29.49 6.78 -1.61
C SER A 171 28.40 7.05 -0.57
N ILE A 172 27.20 6.50 -0.76
CA ILE A 172 26.15 6.51 0.27
C ILE A 172 26.32 5.25 1.13
N GLU A 173 27.27 5.29 2.07
CA GLU A 173 27.63 4.13 2.92
C GLU A 173 27.27 4.35 4.40
N HIS A 174 27.06 5.61 4.81
CA HIS A 174 26.68 5.97 6.17
C HIS A 174 25.29 6.63 6.22
N GLU A 175 24.69 6.63 7.41
CA GLU A 175 23.33 7.13 7.62
C GLU A 175 23.21 8.63 7.29
N GLU A 176 24.24 9.43 7.60
CA GLU A 176 24.30 10.85 7.27
C GLU A 176 24.34 11.09 5.75
N ASP A 177 25.06 10.27 4.98
CA ASP A 177 25.09 10.34 3.52
C ASP A 177 23.69 10.07 2.94
N ALA A 178 22.99 9.07 3.47
CA ALA A 178 21.64 8.73 3.01
C ALA A 178 20.63 9.83 3.35
N LEU A 179 20.72 10.45 4.53
CA LEU A 179 19.89 11.61 4.89
C LEU A 179 20.15 12.82 3.97
N ASN A 180 21.42 13.08 3.63
CA ASN A 180 21.82 14.13 2.70
C ASN A 180 21.34 13.85 1.27
N ALA A 181 21.50 12.61 0.80
CA ALA A 181 21.02 12.15 -0.50
C ALA A 181 19.49 12.20 -0.60
N PHE A 182 18.77 11.80 0.46
CA PHE A 182 17.32 11.90 0.50
C PHE A 182 16.85 13.36 0.48
N SER A 183 17.50 14.23 1.24
CA SER A 183 17.20 15.66 1.24
C SER A 183 17.46 16.31 -0.13
N ALA A 184 18.54 15.89 -0.82
CA ALA A 184 18.83 16.28 -2.19
C ALA A 184 17.78 15.78 -3.19
N LEU A 185 17.37 14.52 -3.07
CA LEU A 185 16.29 13.92 -3.86
C LEU A 185 14.98 14.69 -3.71
N LEU A 186 14.56 15.02 -2.48
CA LEU A 186 13.34 15.78 -2.26
C LEU A 186 13.42 17.19 -2.88
N LYS A 187 14.57 17.88 -2.78
CA LYS A 187 14.77 19.18 -3.45
C LYS A 187 14.66 19.05 -4.97
N PHE A 188 15.26 18.02 -5.55
CA PHE A 188 15.14 17.74 -6.98
C PHE A 188 13.70 17.44 -7.39
N LEU A 189 13.00 16.54 -6.70
CA LEU A 189 11.61 16.22 -7.01
C LEU A 189 10.71 17.47 -6.93
N ARG A 190 10.94 18.34 -5.94
CA ARG A 190 10.24 19.63 -5.86
C ARG A 190 10.52 20.54 -7.05
N SER A 191 11.77 20.62 -7.53
CA SER A 191 12.10 21.45 -8.70
C SER A 191 11.47 20.94 -9.99
N THR A 192 11.10 19.65 -10.06
CA THR A 192 10.34 19.06 -11.17
C THR A 192 8.82 19.29 -11.09
N GLY A 193 8.33 19.93 -10.03
CA GLY A 193 6.93 20.32 -9.87
C GLY A 193 6.10 19.47 -8.90
N PHE A 194 6.71 18.50 -8.20
CA PHE A 194 6.00 17.76 -7.15
C PHE A 194 5.69 18.66 -5.94
N LYS A 195 4.41 18.71 -5.57
CA LYS A 195 3.85 19.48 -4.45
C LYS A 195 3.58 18.61 -3.23
N LEU A 196 3.41 17.31 -3.43
CA LEU A 196 3.30 16.31 -2.38
C LEU A 196 4.23 15.16 -2.73
N ILE A 197 5.16 14.84 -1.83
CA ILE A 197 5.98 13.64 -1.89
C ILE A 197 5.63 12.84 -0.64
N CYS A 198 5.13 11.63 -0.82
CA CYS A 198 4.67 10.78 0.27
C CYS A 198 5.43 9.46 0.25
N MET A 199 6.08 9.13 1.36
CA MET A 199 6.65 7.82 1.62
C MET A 199 5.64 7.00 2.42
N LEU A 200 5.32 5.80 1.95
CA LEU A 200 4.39 4.87 2.59
C LEU A 200 5.17 3.63 3.01
N ILE A 201 5.47 3.50 4.30
CA ILE A 201 6.25 2.37 4.85
C ILE A 201 5.28 1.36 5.45
N ASP A 202 5.28 0.14 4.93
CA ASP A 202 4.55 -0.99 5.50
C ASP A 202 5.42 -1.74 6.53
N GLU A 203 4.82 -2.65 7.29
CA GLU A 203 5.50 -3.52 8.28
C GLU A 203 6.45 -2.75 9.23
N PHE A 204 6.05 -1.56 9.66
CA PHE A 204 6.92 -0.68 10.44
C PHE A 204 7.26 -1.24 11.83
N GLU A 205 6.47 -2.20 12.33
CA GLU A 205 6.76 -2.94 13.56
C GLU A 205 8.04 -3.77 13.50
N GLU A 206 8.58 -4.08 12.31
CA GLU A 206 9.85 -4.82 12.17
C GLU A 206 11.02 -4.13 12.87
N ILE A 207 10.94 -2.80 13.03
CA ILE A 207 11.93 -2.01 13.78
C ILE A 207 12.06 -2.51 15.23
N ASN A 208 11.00 -3.09 15.79
CA ASN A 208 11.02 -3.63 17.15
C ASN A 208 11.89 -4.89 17.29
N SER A 209 12.16 -5.60 16.18
CA SER A 209 13.04 -6.77 16.17
C SER A 209 14.52 -6.42 15.99
N LEU A 210 14.86 -5.15 15.77
CA LEU A 210 16.24 -4.70 15.61
C LEU A 210 17.01 -4.72 16.94
N VAL A 211 18.33 -4.87 16.83
CA VAL A 211 19.24 -4.72 17.98
C VAL A 211 19.05 -3.32 18.59
N PRO A 212 19.06 -3.14 19.92
CA PRO A 212 18.71 -1.86 20.57
C PRO A 212 19.46 -0.64 20.03
N LEU A 213 20.72 -0.80 19.65
CA LEU A 213 21.52 0.28 19.09
C LEU A 213 21.09 0.66 17.67
N GLN A 214 20.76 -0.31 16.80
CA GLN A 214 20.21 -0.07 15.47
C GLN A 214 18.81 0.56 15.56
N LYS A 215 17.95 0.02 16.42
CA LYS A 215 16.60 0.55 16.70
C LYS A 215 16.65 2.03 17.10
N ARG A 216 17.50 2.38 18.07
CA ARG A 216 17.69 3.76 18.53
C ARG A 216 18.21 4.69 17.42
N ARG A 217 19.17 4.22 16.61
CA ARG A 217 19.68 4.98 15.47
C ARG A 217 18.58 5.26 14.45
N LEU A 218 17.89 4.21 14.00
CA LEU A 218 16.82 4.34 13.01
C LEU A 218 15.70 5.28 13.47
N PHE A 219 15.28 5.20 14.74
CA PHE A 219 14.30 6.15 15.26
C PHE A 219 14.80 7.60 15.25
N ASN A 220 16.07 7.83 15.57
CA ASN A 220 16.67 9.16 15.48
C ASN A 220 16.71 9.63 14.03
N ASP A 221 17.11 8.77 13.10
CA ASP A 221 17.20 9.10 11.67
C ASP A 221 15.83 9.46 11.09
N LEU A 222 14.77 8.71 11.44
CA LEU A 222 13.39 9.01 11.05
C LEU A 222 12.90 10.33 11.66
N ARG A 223 13.24 10.61 12.93
CA ARG A 223 12.94 11.88 13.55
C ARG A 223 13.64 13.03 12.82
N HIS A 224 14.94 12.87 12.55
CA HIS A 224 15.74 13.85 11.80
C HIS A 224 15.18 14.06 10.40
N LEU A 225 14.76 13.00 9.71
CA LEU A 225 14.12 13.08 8.40
C LEU A 225 12.88 13.99 8.44
N ILE A 226 11.99 13.76 9.41
CA ILE A 226 10.76 14.55 9.57
C ILE A 226 11.11 16.01 9.89
N ASP A 227 12.02 16.22 10.85
CA ASP A 227 12.39 17.55 11.32
C ASP A 227 13.16 18.36 10.24
N LEU A 228 13.93 17.70 9.36
CA LEU A 228 14.66 18.34 8.24
C LEU A 228 13.75 18.64 7.04
N ASN A 229 12.66 17.89 6.87
CA ASN A 229 11.79 17.96 5.69
C ASN A 229 10.42 18.54 6.00
N VAL A 230 10.42 19.75 6.56
CA VAL A 230 9.25 20.48 7.05
C VAL A 230 8.28 20.93 5.93
N SER A 231 8.59 20.69 4.66
CA SER A 231 7.73 21.07 3.53
C SER A 231 7.56 19.95 2.51
N ASN A 232 6.30 19.69 2.17
CA ASN A 232 5.85 18.85 1.05
C ASN A 232 6.20 17.35 1.16
N PHE A 233 6.84 16.91 2.25
CA PHE A 233 7.15 15.51 2.51
C PHE A 233 6.21 14.93 3.58
N SER A 234 5.40 13.95 3.21
CA SER A 234 4.49 13.25 4.13
C SER A 234 4.96 11.82 4.33
N LEU A 235 4.73 11.29 5.53
CA LEU A 235 5.12 9.93 5.88
C LEU A 235 3.89 9.18 6.38
N ILE A 236 3.56 8.06 5.76
CA ILE A 236 2.52 7.16 6.24
C ILE A 236 3.21 5.86 6.64
N ILE A 237 3.09 5.47 7.90
CA ILE A 237 3.61 4.17 8.37
C ILE A 237 2.45 3.25 8.70
N ALA A 238 2.57 1.96 8.41
CA ALA A 238 1.61 0.96 8.82
C ALA A 238 2.24 -0.03 9.80
N CYS A 239 1.51 -0.39 10.85
CA CYS A 239 1.95 -1.37 11.82
C CYS A 239 0.80 -2.09 12.54
N THR A 240 1.12 -3.20 13.19
CA THR A 240 0.25 -3.86 14.16
C THR A 240 0.02 -3.01 15.42
N PRO A 241 -1.11 -3.22 16.15
CA PRO A 241 -1.38 -2.52 17.41
C PRO A 241 -0.27 -2.68 18.43
N HIS A 242 0.21 -3.91 18.64
CA HIS A 242 1.31 -4.19 19.56
C HIS A 242 2.62 -3.53 19.10
N GLY A 243 2.91 -3.58 17.80
CA GLY A 243 4.10 -2.91 17.26
C GLY A 243 4.08 -1.40 17.49
N TRP A 244 2.92 -0.75 17.32
CA TRP A 244 2.73 0.67 17.60
C TRP A 244 2.90 1.00 19.09
N GLU A 245 2.35 0.17 19.98
CA GLU A 245 2.48 0.33 21.43
C GLU A 245 3.95 0.30 21.87
N THR A 246 4.74 -0.65 21.37
CA THR A 246 6.18 -0.72 21.64
C THR A 246 6.91 0.53 21.16
N ILE A 247 6.60 1.03 19.95
CA ILE A 247 7.20 2.27 19.42
C ILE A 247 6.80 3.47 20.28
N TYR A 248 5.54 3.51 20.72
CA TYR A 248 4.98 4.56 21.58
C TYR A 248 5.76 4.68 22.89
N GLU A 249 6.02 3.56 23.55
CA GLU A 249 6.72 3.48 24.83
C GLU A 249 8.22 3.80 24.71
N GLU A 250 8.87 3.31 23.65
CA GLU A 250 10.31 3.43 23.52
C GLU A 250 10.82 4.74 22.92
N ASN A 251 10.00 5.44 22.11
CA ASN A 251 10.42 6.68 21.46
C ASN A 251 9.33 7.75 21.38
N ALA A 252 9.02 8.36 22.53
CA ALA A 252 8.10 9.49 22.62
C ALA A 252 8.46 10.67 21.69
N ALA A 253 9.74 10.87 21.36
CA ALA A 253 10.16 11.97 20.50
C ALA A 253 9.67 11.80 19.06
N LEU A 254 9.82 10.60 18.48
CA LEU A 254 9.32 10.25 17.16
C LEU A 254 7.79 10.24 17.15
N VAL A 255 7.18 9.62 18.15
CA VAL A 255 5.72 9.49 18.29
C VAL A 255 5.02 10.84 18.29
N ARG A 256 5.58 11.86 18.93
CA ARG A 256 5.02 13.24 18.91
C ARG A 256 4.87 13.83 17.52
N ARG A 257 5.62 13.36 16.51
CA ARG A 257 5.48 13.81 15.12
C ARG A 257 4.29 13.14 14.41
N PHE A 258 3.86 11.99 14.93
CA PHE A 258 2.76 11.19 14.41
C PHE A 258 1.45 11.34 15.19
N SER A 259 1.53 11.70 16.48
CA SER A 259 0.47 11.52 17.49
C SER A 259 -0.84 12.27 17.23
N SER A 260 -0.90 13.17 16.26
CA SER A 260 -2.14 13.84 15.86
C SER A 260 -2.91 13.10 14.75
N ASN A 261 -2.34 12.07 14.11
CA ASN A 261 -2.94 11.37 12.97
C ASN A 261 -2.71 9.85 13.02
N VAL A 262 -3.21 9.20 14.07
CA VAL A 262 -3.32 7.75 14.10
C VAL A 262 -4.69 7.34 13.54
N VAL A 263 -4.68 6.39 12.61
CA VAL A 263 -5.85 5.82 11.95
C VAL A 263 -5.88 4.34 12.27
N PHE A 264 -6.92 3.90 12.98
CA PHE A 264 -7.12 2.50 13.29
C PHE A 264 -7.96 1.84 12.21
N LEU A 265 -7.51 0.69 11.70
CA LEU A 265 -8.30 -0.19 10.85
C LEU A 265 -9.06 -1.16 11.74
N GLU A 266 -10.31 -0.81 11.98
CA GLU A 266 -11.23 -1.60 12.79
C GLU A 266 -11.72 -2.82 11.99
N PRO A 267 -12.12 -3.91 12.68
CA PRO A 267 -12.81 -5.02 12.03
C PRO A 267 -14.05 -4.52 11.27
N LEU A 268 -14.29 -5.07 10.08
CA LEU A 268 -15.43 -4.69 9.26
C LEU A 268 -16.74 -5.21 9.87
N GLU A 269 -17.70 -4.31 10.00
CA GLU A 269 -19.10 -4.64 10.26
C GLU A 269 -19.80 -5.11 8.98
N GLU A 270 -21.02 -5.63 9.10
CA GLU A 270 -21.80 -6.20 8.00
C GLU A 270 -21.88 -5.26 6.77
N ASN A 271 -22.11 -3.96 6.98
CA ASN A 271 -22.16 -2.97 5.90
C ASN A 271 -20.81 -2.82 5.18
N GLY A 272 -19.71 -2.74 5.95
CA GLY A 272 -18.37 -2.65 5.38
C GLY A 272 -17.93 -3.92 4.67
N ALA A 273 -18.37 -5.09 5.14
CA ALA A 273 -18.16 -6.36 4.44
C ALA A 273 -18.99 -6.44 3.15
N ALA A 274 -20.23 -5.95 3.14
CA ALA A 274 -21.06 -5.86 1.93
C ALA A 274 -20.41 -4.94 0.88
N GLU A 275 -19.91 -3.77 1.28
CA GLU A 275 -19.17 -2.85 0.40
C GLU A 275 -17.90 -3.49 -0.17
N LEU A 276 -17.15 -4.24 0.66
CA LEU A 276 -15.97 -4.95 0.23
C LEU A 276 -16.31 -6.03 -0.80
N ILE A 277 -17.27 -6.88 -0.48
CA ILE A 277 -17.69 -8.02 -1.30
C ILE A 277 -18.26 -7.54 -2.64
N SER A 278 -19.14 -6.53 -2.61
CA SER A 278 -19.72 -5.94 -3.83
C SER A 278 -18.65 -5.30 -4.72
N SER A 279 -17.66 -4.61 -4.15
CA SER A 279 -16.56 -4.00 -4.91
C SER A 279 -15.76 -5.04 -5.72
N TYR A 280 -15.48 -6.19 -5.10
CA TYR A 280 -14.80 -7.30 -5.79
C TYR A 280 -15.70 -7.96 -6.83
N LEU A 281 -16.96 -8.28 -6.48
CA LEU A 281 -17.90 -8.88 -7.42
C LEU A 281 -18.12 -8.01 -8.67
N ASN A 282 -18.30 -6.70 -8.49
CA ASN A 282 -18.59 -5.77 -9.57
C ASN A 282 -17.47 -5.66 -10.60
N LYS A 283 -16.20 -5.75 -10.19
CA LYS A 283 -15.06 -5.76 -11.14
C LYS A 283 -15.16 -6.90 -12.16
N TYR A 284 -15.68 -8.05 -11.73
CA TYR A 284 -15.75 -9.27 -12.54
C TYR A 284 -17.18 -9.59 -13.02
N ARG A 285 -18.14 -8.68 -12.80
CA ARG A 285 -19.55 -8.92 -13.11
C ARG A 285 -19.82 -8.82 -14.62
N ILE A 286 -20.51 -9.82 -15.14
CA ILE A 286 -21.05 -9.82 -16.50
C ILE A 286 -22.36 -9.04 -16.51
N HIS A 287 -22.26 -7.71 -16.67
CA HIS A 287 -23.43 -6.82 -16.77
C HIS A 287 -24.19 -7.01 -18.09
N SER A 288 -25.07 -8.00 -18.09
CA SER A 288 -25.88 -8.40 -19.23
C SER A 288 -27.36 -8.07 -19.03
N LYS A 289 -28.13 -8.00 -20.14
CA LYS A 289 -29.60 -7.91 -20.05
C LYS A 289 -30.19 -9.12 -19.33
N SER A 290 -29.58 -10.29 -19.50
CA SER A 290 -29.96 -11.52 -18.80
C SER A 290 -29.73 -11.42 -17.29
N PHE A 291 -28.65 -10.81 -16.82
CA PHE A 291 -28.43 -10.58 -15.40
C PHE A 291 -29.53 -9.70 -14.78
N LYS A 292 -29.85 -8.57 -15.41
CA LYS A 292 -30.93 -7.68 -14.94
C LYS A 292 -32.30 -8.37 -14.93
N ALA A 293 -32.60 -9.14 -15.98
CA ALA A 293 -33.83 -9.91 -16.06
C ALA A 293 -33.88 -11.02 -14.99
N PHE A 294 -32.76 -11.70 -14.74
CA PHE A 294 -32.64 -12.71 -13.71
C PHE A 294 -32.93 -12.14 -12.32
N LEU A 295 -32.31 -11.01 -11.96
CA LEU A 295 -32.56 -10.35 -10.67
C LEU A 295 -34.04 -9.97 -10.52
N ALA A 296 -34.63 -9.34 -11.55
CA ALA A 296 -36.02 -8.91 -11.54
C ALA A 296 -37.00 -10.09 -11.44
N ASN A 297 -36.76 -11.17 -12.19
CA ASN A 297 -37.63 -12.35 -12.22
C ASN A 297 -37.64 -13.12 -10.89
N ASN A 298 -36.54 -13.07 -10.14
CA ASN A 298 -36.45 -13.72 -8.84
C ASN A 298 -36.82 -12.78 -7.67
N GLY A 299 -37.23 -11.54 -7.95
CA GLY A 299 -37.63 -10.58 -6.93
C GLY A 299 -36.51 -10.16 -5.99
N TYR A 300 -35.25 -10.22 -6.43
CA TYR A 300 -34.12 -9.80 -5.61
C TYR A 300 -34.11 -8.27 -5.48
N ASP A 301 -33.90 -7.80 -4.25
CA ASP A 301 -33.82 -6.38 -3.94
C ASP A 301 -32.50 -5.76 -4.41
N ASN A 302 -32.38 -4.43 -4.24
CA ASN A 302 -31.19 -3.71 -4.64
C ASN A 302 -29.95 -4.15 -3.83
N GLU A 303 -30.09 -4.48 -2.54
CA GLU A 303 -28.96 -4.93 -1.71
C GLU A 303 -28.39 -6.26 -2.24
N LEU A 304 -29.24 -7.27 -2.47
CA LEU A 304 -28.83 -8.56 -3.01
C LEU A 304 -28.28 -8.45 -4.44
N SER A 305 -28.75 -7.49 -5.23
CA SER A 305 -28.27 -7.29 -6.59
C SER A 305 -26.77 -6.98 -6.66
N GLU A 306 -26.23 -6.29 -5.67
CA GLU A 306 -24.83 -5.90 -5.60
C GLU A 306 -23.95 -7.03 -5.07
N THR A 307 -24.46 -7.84 -4.13
CA THR A 307 -23.70 -8.91 -3.48
C THR A 307 -23.98 -10.31 -4.03
N TYR A 308 -24.88 -10.47 -5.01
CA TYR A 308 -25.20 -11.76 -5.62
C TYR A 308 -23.91 -12.52 -6.03
N PRO A 309 -23.73 -13.80 -5.65
CA PRO A 309 -24.73 -14.75 -5.14
C PRO A 309 -24.95 -14.75 -3.63
N PHE A 310 -24.30 -13.87 -2.86
CA PHE A 310 -24.41 -13.85 -1.40
C PHE A 310 -25.66 -13.12 -0.93
N THR A 311 -26.45 -13.77 -0.08
CA THR A 311 -27.53 -13.12 0.67
C THR A 311 -26.99 -12.27 1.80
N LYS A 312 -27.85 -11.41 2.37
CA LYS A 312 -27.52 -10.63 3.56
C LYS A 312 -27.06 -11.49 4.74
N ASP A 313 -27.73 -12.62 4.96
CA ASP A 313 -27.35 -13.59 5.99
C ASP A 313 -25.99 -14.24 5.70
N ALA A 314 -25.63 -14.44 4.42
CA ALA A 314 -24.28 -14.87 4.06
C ALA A 314 -23.22 -13.82 4.36
N ILE A 315 -23.47 -12.53 4.10
CA ILE A 315 -22.53 -11.45 4.46
C ILE A 315 -22.32 -11.42 5.98
N LYS A 316 -23.41 -11.50 6.74
CA LYS A 316 -23.36 -11.57 8.19
C LYS A 316 -22.54 -12.77 8.68
N GLU A 317 -22.78 -13.94 8.10
CA GLU A 317 -22.02 -15.14 8.44
C GLU A 317 -20.54 -15.01 8.10
N LEU A 318 -20.20 -14.45 6.94
CA LEU A 318 -18.81 -14.17 6.55
C LEU A 318 -18.14 -13.21 7.54
N CYS A 319 -18.84 -12.18 8.01
CA CYS A 319 -18.38 -11.28 9.06
C CYS A 319 -18.10 -12.01 10.38
N ILE A 320 -18.99 -12.91 10.79
CA ILE A 320 -18.84 -13.71 12.02
C ILE A 320 -17.62 -14.63 11.91
N LEU A 321 -17.54 -15.43 10.84
CA LEU A 321 -16.45 -16.39 10.62
C LEU A 321 -15.08 -15.71 10.55
N SER A 322 -15.02 -14.54 9.91
CA SER A 322 -13.80 -13.75 9.75
C SER A 322 -13.47 -12.86 10.94
N LYS A 323 -14.39 -12.71 11.91
CA LYS A 323 -14.32 -11.70 12.97
C LYS A 323 -14.08 -10.29 12.40
N GLY A 324 -14.68 -9.99 11.24
CA GLY A 324 -14.52 -8.71 10.51
C GLY A 324 -13.15 -8.51 9.86
N ASN A 325 -12.28 -9.52 9.80
CA ASN A 325 -10.97 -9.41 9.16
C ASN A 325 -11.09 -9.37 7.63
N THR A 326 -10.64 -8.29 7.00
CA THR A 326 -10.74 -8.08 5.54
C THR A 326 -10.15 -9.24 4.73
N GLY A 327 -8.95 -9.71 5.08
CA GLY A 327 -8.30 -10.83 4.38
C GLY A 327 -9.08 -12.13 4.47
N GLU A 328 -9.59 -12.46 5.66
CA GLU A 328 -10.42 -13.66 5.85
C GLU A 328 -11.79 -13.53 5.20
N ILE A 329 -12.42 -12.34 5.17
CA ILE A 329 -13.68 -12.11 4.43
C ILE A 329 -13.49 -12.45 2.95
N LEU A 330 -12.44 -11.92 2.31
CA LEU A 330 -12.15 -12.18 0.90
C LEU A 330 -11.89 -13.67 0.66
N LYS A 331 -11.05 -14.27 1.49
CA LYS A 331 -10.71 -15.70 1.39
C LYS A 331 -11.93 -16.61 1.55
N TYR A 332 -12.76 -16.38 2.57
CA TYR A 332 -13.98 -17.16 2.80
C TYR A 332 -15.03 -16.94 1.70
N SER A 333 -15.12 -15.72 1.16
CA SER A 333 -15.96 -15.43 -0.01
C SER A 333 -15.49 -16.21 -1.24
N GLY A 334 -14.18 -16.26 -1.48
CA GLY A 334 -13.60 -17.04 -2.57
C GLY A 334 -13.87 -18.54 -2.44
N ILE A 335 -13.68 -19.09 -1.24
CA ILE A 335 -13.98 -20.50 -0.93
C ILE A 335 -15.48 -20.79 -1.15
N ALA A 336 -16.37 -19.92 -0.66
CA ALA A 336 -17.80 -20.10 -0.78
C ALA A 336 -18.27 -20.08 -2.25
N ILE A 337 -17.70 -19.21 -3.10
CA ILE A 337 -17.98 -19.23 -4.54
C ILE A 337 -17.54 -20.55 -5.17
N GLU A 338 -16.31 -20.99 -4.93
CA GLU A 338 -15.77 -22.20 -5.55
C GLU A 338 -16.54 -23.45 -5.15
N MET A 339 -16.79 -23.62 -3.86
CA MET A 339 -17.51 -24.77 -3.36
C MET A 339 -18.99 -24.71 -3.73
N GLY A 340 -19.59 -23.52 -3.71
CA GLY A 340 -20.94 -23.28 -4.18
C GLY A 340 -21.14 -23.71 -5.63
N LEU A 341 -20.20 -23.36 -6.51
CA LEU A 341 -20.20 -23.81 -7.91
C LEU A 341 -20.04 -25.33 -8.03
N LYS A 342 -19.08 -25.91 -7.30
CA LYS A 342 -18.82 -27.36 -7.31
C LYS A 342 -20.04 -28.18 -6.90
N GLU A 343 -20.82 -27.69 -5.94
CA GLU A 343 -22.02 -28.35 -5.44
C GLU A 343 -23.30 -27.96 -6.19
N GLY A 344 -23.22 -27.01 -7.12
CA GLY A 344 -24.37 -26.64 -7.94
C GLY A 344 -25.37 -25.71 -7.23
N HIS A 345 -24.93 -24.92 -6.25
CA HIS A 345 -25.77 -23.90 -5.60
C HIS A 345 -25.94 -22.67 -6.50
N GLY A 346 -27.11 -22.02 -6.44
CA GLY A 346 -27.44 -20.82 -7.22
C GLY A 346 -27.45 -19.53 -6.39
N ILE A 347 -27.60 -19.67 -5.07
CA ILE A 347 -27.60 -18.61 -4.07
C ILE A 347 -26.79 -19.15 -2.89
N LEU A 348 -26.06 -18.27 -2.22
CA LEU A 348 -25.27 -18.59 -1.03
C LEU A 348 -25.89 -17.86 0.17
N ASP A 349 -26.54 -18.61 1.05
CA ASP A 349 -27.05 -18.10 2.34
C ASP A 349 -26.06 -18.36 3.49
N GLY A 350 -26.38 -17.88 4.69
CA GLY A 350 -25.49 -17.98 5.85
C GLY A 350 -25.14 -19.43 6.24
N GLU A 351 -26.15 -20.29 6.37
CA GLU A 351 -25.93 -21.69 6.74
C GLU A 351 -25.09 -22.42 5.69
N LEU A 352 -25.40 -22.19 4.40
CA LEU A 352 -24.66 -22.78 3.31
C LEU A 352 -23.21 -22.29 3.30
N VAL A 353 -22.97 -20.97 3.43
CA VAL A 353 -21.61 -20.42 3.48
C VAL A 353 -20.80 -21.04 4.63
N ARG A 354 -21.37 -21.13 5.83
CA ARG A 354 -20.72 -21.77 6.98
C ARG A 354 -20.32 -23.20 6.66
N ASN A 355 -21.25 -23.97 6.09
CA ASN A 355 -21.02 -25.39 5.76
C ASN A 355 -19.96 -25.57 4.66
N LEU A 356 -20.00 -24.74 3.61
CA LEU A 356 -19.02 -24.77 2.54
C LEU A 356 -17.62 -24.43 3.07
N VAL A 357 -17.48 -23.36 3.84
CA VAL A 357 -16.19 -22.95 4.42
C VAL A 357 -15.67 -24.02 5.39
N ALA A 358 -16.50 -24.57 6.27
CA ALA A 358 -16.09 -25.65 7.19
C ALA A 358 -15.60 -26.89 6.43
N LYS A 359 -16.34 -27.30 5.40
CA LYS A 359 -16.00 -28.43 4.55
C LYS A 359 -14.68 -28.24 3.79
N TYR A 360 -14.36 -27.01 3.35
CA TYR A 360 -13.07 -26.70 2.73
C TYR A 360 -11.88 -27.05 3.63
N TYR A 361 -12.00 -26.74 4.93
CA TYR A 361 -10.96 -27.02 5.92
C TYR A 361 -11.03 -28.42 6.51
N GLY A 362 -11.92 -29.29 6.01
CA GLY A 362 -12.11 -30.64 6.55
C GLY A 362 -12.65 -30.66 7.98
N LYS A 363 -13.26 -29.56 8.45
CA LYS A 363 -13.90 -29.49 9.77
C LYS A 363 -15.38 -29.85 9.63
N PHE A 364 -15.88 -30.71 10.52
CA PHE A 364 -17.31 -30.88 10.71
C PHE A 364 -17.84 -29.73 11.61
N VAL A 365 -19.12 -29.39 11.44
CA VAL A 365 -19.79 -28.18 11.99
C VAL A 365 -19.66 -28.05 13.52
N GLU A 366 -19.30 -29.12 14.24
CA GLU A 366 -19.18 -29.14 15.70
C GLU A 366 -17.88 -28.51 16.25
N ASP A 367 -16.86 -28.26 15.42
CA ASP A 367 -15.56 -27.69 15.88
C ASP A 367 -15.45 -26.16 15.71
N ALA A 368 -16.52 -25.47 15.32
CA ALA A 368 -16.50 -24.04 14.98
C ALA A 368 -17.03 -23.12 16.10
N ALA A 369 -17.34 -23.65 17.28
CA ALA A 369 -17.95 -22.92 18.40
C ALA A 369 -17.06 -22.70 19.63
N GLU A 370 -15.74 -22.91 19.52
CA GLU A 370 -14.76 -22.55 20.59
C GLU A 370 -13.76 -21.48 20.16
#